data_AF-A0A0F8WNC2-F1
#
_entry.id   AF-A0A0F8WNC2-F1
#
_cell.length_a   1.000
_cell.length_b   1.000
_cell.length_c   1.000
_cell.angle_alpha   90.00
_cell.angle_beta   90.00
_cell.angle_gamma   90.00
#
_symmetry.space_group_name_H-M   'P 1'
#
loop_
_entity.id
_entity.type
_entity.pdbx_description
1 polymer ?
#
loop_
_entity_poly.entity_id
_entity_poly.type
_entity_poly.pdbx_seq_one_letter_code
_entity_poly.pdbx_strand_id
1 'polypeptide(L)'
;MTDSVIPEASHDELWKVASVRETDYEPYGNMPRDSDDCSCGCMWFHVLEGRRGNDWGVCFNPKGPRRGLLTFEHMGCPQFRLIDE
;
A
#
# COMPACT_ATOMS: atom_id res chain seq x y z
N MET A 1 -26.21 4.50 22.67
CA MET A 1 -25.92 3.82 21.38
C MET A 1 -24.50 3.33 21.53
N THR A 2 -24.30 2.04 21.72
CA THR A 2 -22.93 1.49 21.77
C THR A 2 -22.42 1.54 20.34
N ASP A 3 -21.42 2.38 20.07
CA ASP A 3 -20.59 2.21 18.88
C ASP A 3 -20.09 0.77 18.94
N SER A 4 -20.68 -0.09 18.11
CA SER A 4 -20.15 -1.43 17.89
C SER A 4 -18.78 -1.21 17.28
N VAL A 5 -17.73 -1.41 18.08
CA VAL A 5 -16.35 -1.38 17.61
C VAL A 5 -16.24 -2.47 16.55
N ILE A 6 -16.26 -2.08 15.28
CA ILE A 6 -15.95 -2.98 14.18
C ILE A 6 -14.49 -3.37 14.38
N PRO A 7 -14.17 -4.66 14.55
CA PRO A 7 -12.79 -5.07 14.73
C PRO A 7 -11.98 -4.72 13.47
N GLU A 8 -10.96 -3.88 13.62
CA GLU A 8 -9.96 -3.62 12.58
C GLU A 8 -9.10 -4.88 12.39
N ALA A 9 -8.80 -5.25 11.15
CA ALA A 9 -7.83 -6.31 10.87
C ALA A 9 -6.45 -5.93 11.43
N SER A 10 -5.77 -6.91 12.03
CA SER A 10 -4.41 -6.75 12.51
C SER A 10 -3.41 -6.63 11.35
N HIS A 11 -2.21 -6.09 11.65
CA HIS A 11 -1.10 -6.03 10.70
C HIS A 11 -0.80 -7.43 10.09
N ASP A 12 -0.79 -8.47 10.91
CA ASP A 12 -0.53 -9.84 10.47
C ASP A 12 -1.66 -10.42 9.60
N GLU A 13 -2.92 -10.07 9.87
CA GLU A 13 -4.05 -10.46 9.03
C GLU A 13 -4.02 -9.77 7.66
N LEU A 14 -3.64 -8.49 7.62
CA LEU A 14 -3.44 -7.75 6.39
C LEU A 14 -2.32 -8.36 5.55
N TRP A 15 -1.20 -8.75 6.16
CA TRP A 15 -0.14 -9.49 5.47
C TRP A 15 -0.60 -10.80 4.83
N LYS A 16 -1.47 -11.56 5.51
CA LYS A 16 -1.97 -12.84 4.98
C LYS A 16 -2.82 -12.69 3.72
N VAL A 17 -3.45 -11.54 3.52
CA VAL A 17 -4.32 -11.27 2.36
C VAL A 17 -3.67 -10.36 1.32
N ALA A 18 -2.59 -9.65 1.68
CA ALA A 18 -1.82 -8.84 0.75
C ALA A 18 -1.15 -9.73 -0.31
N SER A 19 -1.29 -9.35 -1.57
CA SER A 19 -0.63 -10.03 -2.68
C SER A 19 0.70 -9.36 -3.00
N VAL A 20 1.78 -10.12 -2.84
CA VAL A 20 3.11 -9.76 -3.34
C VAL A 20 3.14 -9.90 -4.86
N ARG A 21 3.79 -8.95 -5.54
CA ARG A 21 4.06 -8.96 -6.97
C ARG A 21 5.56 -9.00 -7.21
N GLU A 22 5.98 -9.62 -8.32
CA GLU A 22 7.38 -9.59 -8.74
C GLU A 22 7.88 -8.16 -8.96
N THR A 23 6.98 -7.25 -9.33
CA THR A 23 7.22 -5.82 -9.53
C THR A 23 7.24 -4.99 -8.26
N ASP A 24 6.94 -5.59 -7.10
CA ASP A 24 7.17 -4.94 -5.81
C ASP A 24 8.67 -4.83 -5.58
N TYR A 25 9.04 -3.80 -4.83
CA TYR A 25 10.41 -3.61 -4.42
C TYR A 25 10.87 -4.68 -3.43
N GLU A 26 12.16 -5.01 -3.50
CA GLU A 26 12.83 -5.79 -2.47
C GLU A 26 12.69 -5.09 -1.10
N PRO A 27 12.47 -5.85 -0.01
CA PRO A 27 12.53 -7.32 0.07
C PRO A 27 11.20 -8.04 -0.21
N TYR A 28 10.16 -7.32 -0.63
CA TYR A 28 8.82 -7.90 -0.78
C TYR A 28 8.65 -8.58 -2.12
N GLY A 29 9.04 -7.91 -3.20
CA GLY A 29 9.14 -8.49 -4.54
C GLY A 29 10.58 -8.69 -4.97
N ASN A 30 10.80 -8.63 -6.29
CA ASN A 30 12.10 -8.88 -6.91
C ASN A 30 12.70 -7.63 -7.57
N MET A 31 12.00 -6.48 -7.52
CA MET A 31 12.50 -5.26 -8.14
C MET A 31 13.49 -4.55 -7.21
N PRO A 32 14.66 -4.16 -7.72
CA PRO A 32 15.53 -3.23 -7.00
C PRO A 32 14.79 -1.92 -6.72
N ARG A 33 15.04 -1.32 -5.56
CA ARG A 33 14.51 0.01 -5.22
C ARG A 33 15.20 1.08 -6.07
N ASP A 34 14.51 1.58 -7.08
CA ASP A 34 14.96 2.60 -8.03
C ASP A 34 14.20 3.94 -7.92
N SER A 35 13.15 3.98 -7.10
CA SER A 35 12.35 5.16 -6.76
C SER A 35 11.85 5.06 -5.32
N ASP A 36 11.31 6.16 -4.81
CA ASP A 36 10.50 6.20 -3.59
C ASP A 36 9.31 5.22 -3.64
N ASP A 37 8.86 4.75 -2.48
CA ASP A 37 7.70 3.86 -2.34
C ASP A 37 6.42 4.61 -1.94
N CYS A 38 5.36 3.89 -1.60
CA CYS A 38 4.08 4.53 -1.29
C CYS A 38 4.11 5.38 -0.01
N SER A 39 5.01 5.08 0.94
CA SER A 39 5.17 5.82 2.21
C SER A 39 5.68 7.25 2.00
N CYS A 40 6.32 7.50 0.86
CA CYS A 40 6.86 8.81 0.49
C CYS A 40 5.81 9.77 -0.11
N GLY A 41 4.51 9.48 0.04
CA GLY A 41 3.44 10.37 -0.42
C GLY A 41 3.01 10.16 -1.87
N CYS A 42 3.06 8.93 -2.37
CA CYS A 42 2.59 8.60 -3.71
C CYS A 42 1.12 9.03 -3.89
N MET A 43 0.82 9.86 -4.90
CA MET A 43 -0.51 10.40 -5.15
C MET A 43 -1.58 9.33 -5.41
N TRP A 44 -1.15 8.13 -5.81
CA TRP A 44 -2.02 7.00 -6.11
C TRP A 44 -2.27 6.09 -4.92
N PHE A 45 -1.59 6.30 -3.80
CA PHE A 45 -1.71 5.47 -2.61
C PHE A 45 -2.75 6.06 -1.67
N HIS A 46 -3.85 5.35 -1.49
CA HIS A 46 -4.93 5.75 -0.59
C HIS A 46 -4.86 4.91 0.67
N VAL A 47 -4.50 5.52 1.79
CA VAL A 47 -4.39 4.85 3.09
C VAL A 47 -5.72 4.26 3.53
N LEU A 48 -5.67 3.15 4.27
CA LEU A 48 -6.84 2.61 4.95
C LEU A 48 -7.34 3.59 6.03
N GLU A 49 -8.63 3.52 6.37
CA GLU A 49 -9.18 4.25 7.50
C GLU A 49 -8.66 3.66 8.84
N GLY A 50 -8.55 4.51 9.85
CA GLY A 50 -8.17 4.11 11.21
C GLY A 50 -6.67 3.85 11.35
N ARG A 51 -6.30 3.03 12.34
CA ARG A 51 -4.89 2.87 12.73
C ARG A 51 -4.05 2.13 11.70
N ARG A 52 -4.71 1.35 10.82
CA ARG A 52 -4.02 0.61 9.75
C ARG A 52 -3.54 1.53 8.64
N GLY A 53 -4.09 2.75 8.51
CA GLY A 53 -3.65 3.73 7.53
C GLY A 53 -2.20 4.21 7.69
N ASN A 54 -1.56 3.94 8.83
CA ASN A 54 -0.14 4.27 9.04
C ASN A 54 0.82 3.41 8.20
N ASP A 55 0.38 2.21 7.79
CA ASP A 55 1.23 1.21 7.13
C ASP A 55 0.60 0.70 5.81
N TRP A 56 -0.73 0.78 5.72
CA TRP A 56 -1.52 0.07 4.73
C TRP A 56 -2.45 0.99 3.96
N GLY A 57 -2.62 0.67 2.68
CA GLY A 57 -3.54 1.36 1.78
C GLY A 57 -3.85 0.56 0.53
N VAL A 58 -4.45 1.22 -0.45
CA VAL A 58 -4.78 0.65 -1.76
C VAL A 58 -4.23 1.57 -2.84
N CYS A 59 -3.56 1.00 -3.84
CA CYS A 59 -3.07 1.76 -4.99
C CYS A 59 -4.16 1.91 -6.05
N PHE A 60 -4.38 3.13 -6.55
CA PHE A 60 -5.35 3.44 -7.61
C PHE A 60 -4.71 3.91 -8.92
N ASN A 61 -3.38 3.78 -9.06
CA ASN A 61 -2.69 4.13 -10.31
C ASN A 61 -3.30 3.31 -11.45
N PRO A 62 -3.88 3.95 -12.50
CA PRO A 62 -4.56 3.22 -13.56
C PRO A 62 -3.64 2.32 -14.38
N LYS A 63 -2.33 2.61 -14.36
CA LYS A 63 -1.26 1.85 -15.01
C LYS A 63 -0.39 1.06 -14.01
N GLY A 64 -0.71 1.21 -12.71
CA GLY A 64 -0.12 0.58 -11.53
C GLY A 64 -0.05 -0.95 -11.61
N PRO A 65 1.09 -1.61 -11.35
CA PRO A 65 1.09 -3.06 -11.14
C PRO A 65 0.30 -3.46 -9.88
N ARG A 66 0.14 -2.52 -8.94
CA ARG A 66 -0.58 -2.69 -7.67
C ARG A 66 -2.02 -2.19 -7.68
N ARG A 67 -2.57 -1.82 -8.85
CA ARG A 67 -3.91 -1.23 -8.95
C ARG A 67 -4.97 -2.10 -8.27
N GLY A 68 -5.71 -1.53 -7.32
CA GLY A 68 -6.79 -2.17 -6.58
C GLY A 68 -6.32 -3.17 -5.52
N LEU A 69 -5.01 -3.30 -5.27
CA LEU A 69 -4.48 -4.24 -4.29
C LEU A 69 -4.25 -3.56 -2.94
N LEU A 70 -4.56 -4.29 -1.86
CA LEU A 70 -4.06 -3.98 -0.54
C LEU A 70 -2.53 -3.94 -0.58
N THR A 71 -1.97 -2.85 -0.07
CA THR A 71 -0.57 -2.49 -0.24
C THR A 71 0.00 -2.07 1.10
N PHE A 72 1.03 -2.80 1.53
CA PHE A 72 1.95 -2.31 2.55
C PHE A 72 2.80 -1.23 1.90
N GLU A 73 2.91 -0.07 2.55
CA GLU A 73 3.44 1.15 1.91
C GLU A 73 4.86 0.98 1.33
N HIS A 74 5.67 0.10 1.90
CA HIS A 74 7.03 -0.18 1.43
C HIS A 74 7.14 -1.19 0.28
N MET A 75 6.04 -1.83 -0.13
CA MET A 75 6.06 -2.67 -1.35
C MET A 75 6.40 -1.82 -2.58
N GLY A 76 5.86 -0.59 -2.66
CA GLY A 76 6.17 0.38 -3.71
C GLY A 76 6.00 -0.15 -5.15
N CYS A 77 6.40 0.67 -6.13
CA CYS A 77 6.64 0.25 -7.51
C CYS A 77 7.30 1.40 -8.30
N PRO A 78 7.90 1.12 -9.48
CA PRO A 78 8.51 2.15 -10.34
C PRO A 78 7.57 3.24 -10.88
N GLN A 79 6.26 3.13 -10.64
CA GLN A 79 5.26 4.11 -11.08
C GLN A 79 4.82 5.04 -9.94
N PHE A 80 5.66 5.15 -8.91
CA PHE A 80 5.55 6.21 -7.91
C PHE A 80 5.43 7.58 -8.57
N ARG A 81 4.60 8.44 -7.99
CA ARG A 81 4.46 9.83 -8.42
C ARG A 81 3.95 10.66 -7.24
N LEU A 82 4.56 11.81 -6.99
CA LEU A 82 4.02 12.81 -6.07
C LEU A 82 2.84 13.56 -6.71
N ILE A 83 2.03 14.23 -5.91
CA ILE A 83 1.11 15.23 -6.46
C ILE A 83 2.00 16.33 -7.04
N ASP A 84 1.96 16.52 -8.36
CA ASP A 84 2.61 17.65 -9.02
C ASP A 84 2.05 18.95 -8.36
N GLU A 85 2.90 19.88 -7.91
CA GLU A 85 2.48 21.24 -7.50
C GLU A 85 1.77 21.98 -8.64
#